data_AF-A0A4Y7LGM5-F1
#
_entry.id   AF-A0A4Y7LGM5-F1
#
_cell.length_a   1.000
_cell.length_b   1.000
_cell.length_c   1.000
_cell.angle_alpha   90.00
_cell.angle_beta   90.00
_cell.angle_gamma   90.00
#
_symmetry.space_group_name_H-M   'P 1'
#
loop_
_entity.id
_entity.type
_entity.pdbx_description
1 polymer ?
#
loop_
_entity_poly.entity_id
_entity_poly.type
_entity_poly.pdbx_seq_one_letter_code
_entity_poly.pdbx_strand_id
1 'polypeptide(L)'
;MVLPEKQILPYFGTQLLSTTLGVREYVHREFLKFEQEVILPNKRLFPSITSDDFFWASGILGSRAFSRLPSQDLVLVPLADLMLLRQSSENLIKNFNAGRGWMN
;
A
#
# COMPACT_ATOMS: atom_id res chain seq x y z
N MET A 1 -12.93 4.78 3.34
CA MET A 1 -13.29 3.40 3.75
C MET A 1 -13.18 3.26 5.26
N VAL A 2 -14.30 3.14 5.98
CA VAL A 2 -14.32 2.86 7.43
C VAL A 2 -14.37 1.34 7.60
N LEU A 3 -13.42 0.75 8.33
CA LEU A 3 -13.52 -0.66 8.69
C LEU A 3 -14.77 -0.85 9.58
N PRO A 4 -15.68 -1.78 9.25
CA PRO A 4 -16.82 -2.08 10.09
C PRO A 4 -16.39 -2.45 11.51
N GLU A 5 -17.19 -2.09 12.51
CA GLU A 5 -16.91 -2.37 13.92
C GLU A 5 -16.56 -3.85 14.18
N LYS A 6 -17.30 -4.78 13.56
CA LYS A 6 -17.02 -6.23 13.62
C LYS A 6 -15.61 -6.63 13.18
N GLN A 7 -14.99 -5.86 12.27
CA GLN A 7 -13.62 -6.09 11.82
C GLN A 7 -12.59 -5.44 12.74
N ILE A 8 -12.99 -4.44 13.53
CA ILE A 8 -12.13 -3.71 14.47
C ILE A 8 -12.08 -4.43 15.82
N LEU A 9 -13.22 -4.93 16.31
CA LEU A 9 -13.38 -5.57 17.62
C LEU A 9 -12.28 -6.60 17.94
N PRO A 10 -11.89 -7.52 17.03
CA PRO A 10 -10.85 -8.51 17.32
C PRO A 10 -9.46 -7.93 17.58
N TYR A 11 -9.21 -6.68 17.18
CA TYR A 11 -7.91 -6.02 17.27
C TYR A 11 -7.87 -4.91 18.34
N PHE A 12 -8.90 -4.80 19.18
CA PHE A 12 -8.93 -3.78 20.23
C PHE A 12 -7.75 -3.93 21.19
N GLY A 13 -7.11 -2.81 21.53
CA GLY A 13 -5.90 -2.79 22.38
C GLY A 13 -4.60 -3.22 21.69
N THR A 14 -4.62 -3.57 20.41
CA THR A 14 -3.40 -3.94 19.67
C THR A 14 -2.70 -2.72 19.06
N GLN A 15 -1.37 -2.78 18.97
CA GLN A 15 -0.58 -1.78 18.24
C GLN A 15 -0.97 -1.72 16.75
N LEU A 16 -1.37 -2.84 16.16
CA LEU A 16 -1.85 -2.89 14.78
C LEU A 16 -3.07 -2.00 14.58
N LEU A 17 -4.06 -2.09 15.47
CA LEU A 17 -5.25 -1.24 15.40
C LEU A 17 -4.89 0.24 15.60
N SER A 18 -4.11 0.56 16.62
CA SER A 18 -3.67 1.95 16.88
C SER A 18 -2.92 2.53 15.68
N THR A 19 -2.03 1.76 15.07
CA THR A 19 -1.26 2.18 13.90
C THR A 19 -2.17 2.36 12.69
N THR A 20 -3.08 1.42 12.45
CA THR A 20 -4.04 1.49 11.33
C THR A 20 -4.93 2.72 11.43
N LEU A 21 -5.45 3.02 12.63
CA LEU A 21 -6.24 4.22 12.88
C LEU A 21 -5.41 5.50 12.70
N GLY A 22 -4.15 5.51 13.17
CA GLY A 22 -3.24 6.63 13.00
C GLY A 22 -2.91 6.92 11.53
N VAL A 23 -2.61 5.88 10.75
CA VAL A 23 -2.37 6.00 9.30
C VAL A 23 -3.63 6.50 8.58
N ARG A 24 -4.81 5.98 8.94
CA ARG A 24 -6.08 6.44 8.35
C ARG A 24 -6.31 7.93 8.60
N GLU A 25 -6.13 8.38 9.84
CA GLU A 25 -6.29 9.79 10.21
C GLU A 25 -5.27 10.68 9.49
N TYR A 26 -4.04 10.20 9.33
CA TYR A 26 -3.03 10.89 8.53
C TYR A 26 -3.47 11.03 7.06
N VAL A 27 -3.87 9.94 6.39
CA VAL A 27 -4.31 9.97 4.99
C VAL A 27 -5.52 10.88 4.78
N HIS A 28 -6.47 10.90 5.72
CA HIS A 28 -7.61 11.82 5.65
C HIS A 28 -7.18 13.29 5.72
N ARG A 29 -6.28 13.63 6.65
CA ARG A 29 -5.76 14.99 6.79
C ARG A 29 -4.98 15.43 5.54
N GLU A 30 -4.21 14.55 4.93
CA GLU A 30 -3.52 14.84 3.67
C GLU A 30 -4.50 15.03 2.51
N PHE A 31 -5.59 14.26 2.44
CA PHE A 31 -6.65 14.49 1.45
C PHE A 31 -7.26 15.89 1.59
N LEU A 32 -7.58 16.33 2.82
CA LEU A 32 -8.17 17.66 3.03
C LEU A 32 -7.24 18.78 2.56
N LYS A 33 -5.93 18.65 2.78
CA LYS A 33 -4.94 19.61 2.26
C LYS A 33 -4.89 19.57 0.73
N PHE A 34 -4.78 18.37 0.15
CA PHE A 34 -4.75 18.18 -1.29
C PHE A 34 -6.01 18.69 -1.99
N GLU A 35 -7.18 18.52 -1.35
CA GLU A 35 -8.44 19.03 -1.85
C GLU A 35 -8.43 20.57 -1.93
N GLN A 36 -7.98 21.23 -0.86
CA GLN A 36 -7.92 22.69 -0.80
C GLN A 36 -6.86 23.29 -1.73
N GLU A 37 -5.68 22.67 -1.80
CA GLU A 37 -4.52 23.23 -2.49
C GLU A 37 -4.45 22.84 -3.97
N VAL A 38 -5.03 21.69 -4.36
CA VAL A 38 -4.89 21.14 -5.71
C VAL A 38 -6.23 20.90 -6.39
N ILE A 39 -7.17 20.18 -5.76
CA ILE A 39 -8.43 19.78 -6.42
C ILE A 39 -9.33 21.01 -6.67
N LEU A 40 -9.63 21.78 -5.62
CA LEU A 40 -10.55 22.92 -5.70
C LEU A 40 -10.05 24.06 -6.60
N PRO A 41 -8.75 24.38 -6.67
CA PRO A 41 -8.24 25.32 -7.67
C PRO A 41 -8.30 24.79 -9.10
N ASN A 42 -8.24 23.45 -9.30
CA ASN A 42 -8.13 22.80 -10.60
C ASN A 42 -9.36 21.94 -10.96
N LYS A 43 -10.58 22.40 -10.65
CA LYS A 43 -11.83 21.62 -10.84
C LYS A 43 -12.04 21.05 -12.25
N ARG A 44 -11.46 21.69 -13.28
CA ARG A 44 -11.53 21.17 -14.66
C ARG A 44 -10.75 19.87 -14.84
N LEU A 45 -9.67 19.68 -14.08
CA LEU A 45 -8.85 18.47 -14.07
C LEU A 45 -9.40 17.39 -13.14
N PHE A 46 -10.19 17.78 -12.13
CA PHE A 46 -10.71 16.90 -11.09
C PHE A 46 -12.23 17.07 -10.91
N PRO A 47 -13.06 16.39 -11.72
CA PRO A 47 -14.50 16.65 -11.74
C PRO A 47 -15.26 16.14 -10.51
N SER A 48 -14.84 15.03 -9.90
CA SER A 48 -15.58 14.37 -8.80
C SER A 48 -14.69 13.40 -7.99
N ILE A 49 -13.69 13.93 -7.29
CA ILE A 49 -12.83 13.12 -6.40
C ILE A 49 -13.34 13.24 -4.96
N THR A 50 -13.47 12.12 -4.27
CA THR A 50 -13.87 12.05 -2.86
C THR A 50 -12.72 11.56 -1.97
N SER A 51 -12.88 11.71 -0.65
CA SER A 51 -11.93 11.13 0.30
C SER A 51 -11.85 9.61 0.17
N ASP A 52 -12.93 8.93 -0.22
CA ASP A 52 -12.93 7.47 -0.41
C ASP A 52 -12.10 7.05 -1.61
N ASP A 53 -12.13 7.81 -2.71
CA ASP A 53 -11.26 7.58 -3.87
C ASP A 53 -9.79 7.75 -3.51
N PHE A 54 -9.49 8.75 -2.66
CA PHE A 54 -8.14 8.99 -2.16
C PHE A 54 -7.64 7.86 -1.26
N PHE A 55 -8.49 7.33 -0.37
CA PHE A 55 -8.19 6.14 0.42
C PHE A 55 -7.96 4.91 -0.46
N TRP A 56 -8.79 4.72 -1.49
CA TRP A 56 -8.62 3.63 -2.45
C TRP A 56 -7.27 3.73 -3.17
N ALA A 57 -6.94 4.90 -3.72
CA ALA A 57 -5.68 5.12 -4.42
C ALA A 57 -4.46 4.93 -3.49
N SER A 58 -4.54 5.41 -2.25
CA SER A 58 -3.49 5.21 -1.23
C SER A 58 -3.31 3.72 -0.91
N GLY A 59 -4.42 2.96 -0.82
CA GLY A 59 -4.40 1.51 -0.65
C GLY A 59 -3.77 0.78 -1.84
N ILE A 60 -4.07 1.20 -3.07
CA ILE A 60 -3.42 0.68 -4.28
C ILE A 60 -1.92 0.93 -4.24
N LEU A 61 -1.48 2.16 -3.95
CA LEU A 61 -0.05 2.49 -3.86
C LEU A 61 0.66 1.64 -2.78
N GLY A 62 0.10 1.55 -1.58
CA GLY A 62 0.71 0.82 -0.47
C GLY A 62 0.75 -0.71 -0.66
N SER A 63 -0.14 -1.28 -1.48
CA SER A 63 -0.23 -2.73 -1.69
C SER A 63 0.36 -3.23 -3.00
N ARG A 64 0.50 -2.36 -4.01
CA ARG A 64 0.86 -2.75 -5.39
C ARG A 64 2.07 -2.04 -5.96
N ALA A 65 2.48 -0.90 -5.42
CA ALA A 65 3.62 -0.18 -5.98
C ALA A 65 4.94 -0.86 -5.63
N PHE A 66 5.85 -0.87 -6.61
CA PHE A 66 7.22 -1.32 -6.46
C PHE A 66 8.08 -0.15 -5.96
N SER A 67 8.69 -0.32 -4.79
CA SER A 67 9.60 0.67 -4.18
C SER A 67 11.08 0.30 -4.27
N ARG A 68 11.40 -0.86 -4.85
CA ARG A 68 12.75 -1.43 -4.90
C ARG A 68 13.31 -1.47 -6.32
N LEU A 69 12.99 -0.48 -7.14
CA LEU A 69 13.55 -0.32 -8.47
C LEU A 69 14.74 0.65 -8.39
N PRO A 70 15.91 0.30 -8.95
CA PRO A 70 17.03 1.24 -9.01
C PRO A 70 16.56 2.54 -9.68
N SER A 71 16.88 3.70 -9.09
CA SER A 71 16.52 5.05 -9.53
C SER A 71 15.04 5.47 -9.45
N GLN A 72 14.15 4.64 -8.90
CA GLN A 72 12.72 4.98 -8.77
C GLN A 72 12.16 4.56 -7.41
N ASP A 73 11.64 5.53 -6.66
CA ASP A 73 11.19 5.31 -5.27
C ASP A 73 9.81 4.66 -5.16
N LEU A 74 8.93 4.85 -6.16
CA LEU A 74 7.56 4.31 -6.14
C LEU A 74 6.97 4.21 -7.56
N VAL A 75 6.69 2.99 -8.02
CA VAL A 75 6.19 2.75 -9.38
C VAL A 75 5.06 1.74 -9.39
N LEU A 76 3.94 2.07 -10.06
CA LEU A 76 2.92 1.09 -10.43
C LEU A 76 3.23 0.57 -11.83
N VAL A 77 3.50 -0.74 -11.93
CA VAL A 77 3.74 -1.41 -13.22
C VAL A 77 2.51 -2.27 -13.54
N PRO A 78 1.69 -1.90 -14.54
CA PRO A 78 0.56 -2.71 -14.95
C PRO A 78 1.00 -4.15 -15.28
N LEU A 79 0.13 -5.12 -15.00
CA LEU A 79 0.35 -6.57 -15.14
C LEU A 79 1.31 -7.17 -14.10
N ALA A 80 2.45 -6.52 -13.83
CA ALA A 80 3.37 -6.98 -12.79
C ALA A 80 2.75 -6.83 -11.38
N ASP A 81 1.88 -5.84 -11.18
CA ASP A 81 1.15 -5.61 -9.93
C ASP A 81 0.09 -6.69 -9.60
N LEU A 82 -0.21 -7.59 -10.55
CA LEU A 82 -1.08 -8.75 -10.35
C LEU A 82 -0.33 -9.96 -9.77
N MET A 83 1.00 -9.91 -9.73
CA MET A 83 1.81 -10.99 -9.16
C MET A 83 1.52 -11.14 -7.67
N LEU A 84 1.08 -12.33 -7.28
CA LEU A 84 0.81 -12.63 -5.88
C LEU A 84 2.11 -12.99 -5.14
N LEU A 85 2.24 -12.48 -3.91
CA LEU A 85 3.30 -12.91 -2.99
C LEU A 85 3.09 -14.38 -2.62
N ARG A 86 3.82 -15.28 -3.29
CA ARG A 86 3.86 -16.69 -2.96
C ARG A 86 5.07 -16.95 -2.06
N GLN A 87 4.87 -17.58 -0.90
CA GLN A 87 5.93 -18.08 0.00
C GLN A 87 6.80 -19.21 -0.61
N SER A 88 6.95 -19.27 -1.94
CA SER A 88 7.78 -20.26 -2.63
C SER A 88 9.23 -19.83 -2.80
N SER A 89 9.64 -18.72 -2.18
CA SER A 89 11.03 -18.28 -2.13
C SER A 89 11.89 -19.12 -1.18
N GLU A 90 11.29 -19.84 -0.22
CA GLU A 90 12.05 -20.75 0.64
C GLU A 90 12.72 -21.89 -0.14
N ASN A 91 12.06 -22.41 -1.18
CA ASN A 91 12.62 -23.47 -2.02
C ASN A 91 13.72 -22.95 -2.94
N LEU A 92 13.65 -21.71 -3.43
CA LEU A 92 14.71 -21.10 -4.23
C LEU A 92 15.96 -20.78 -3.39
N ILE A 93 15.78 -20.32 -2.16
CA ILE A 93 16.90 -20.05 -1.23
C ILE A 93 17.53 -21.36 -0.74
N LYS A 94 16.72 -22.38 -0.44
CA LYS A 94 17.23 -23.72 -0.07
C LYS A 94 17.99 -24.38 -1.23
N ASN A 95 17.47 -24.33 -2.46
CA ASN A 95 18.14 -24.91 -3.62
C ASN A 95 19.42 -24.15 -4.02
N PHE A 96 19.44 -22.82 -3.86
CA PHE A 96 20.64 -22.01 -4.09
C PHE A 96 21.77 -22.31 -3.09
N ASN A 97 21.43 -22.53 -1.80
CA ASN A 97 22.41 -22.92 -0.79
C ASN A 97 22.82 -24.40 -0.90
N ALA A 98 21.92 -25.31 -1.29
CA ALA A 98 22.25 -26.71 -1.55
C ALA A 98 23.20 -26.89 -2.75
N GLY A 99 23.08 -26.05 -3.78
CA GLY A 99 23.99 -26.04 -4.94
C GLY A 99 25.41 -25.56 -4.65
N ARG A 100 25.62 -24.78 -3.58
CA ARG A 100 26.96 -24.32 -3.14
C ARG A 100 27.69 -25.29 -2.22
N GLY A 101 27.04 -26.36 -1.76
CA GLY A 101 27.65 -27.39 -0.91
C GLY A 101 28.59 -28.36 -1.62
N TRP A 102 28.65 -28.32 -2.95
CA TRP A 102 29.48 -29.23 -3.78
C TRP A 102 30.80 -28.60 -4.27
N MET A 103 31.11 -27.38 -3.83
CA MET A 103 32.31 -26.62 -4.25
C MET A 103 33.32 -26.41 -3.10
N ASN A 104 33.32 -27.27 -2.07
CA ASN A 104 34.38 -27.34 -1.06
C ASN A 104 34.86 -28.77 -0.87
#